data_AF-A0A8C7LTE8-F1
#
_entry.id   AF-A0A8C7LTE8-F1
#
_cell.length_a   1.000
_cell.length_b   1.000
_cell.length_c   1.000
_cell.angle_alpha   90.00
_cell.angle_beta   90.00
_cell.angle_gamma   90.00
#
_symmetry.space_group_name_H-M   'P 1'
#
loop_
_entity.id
_entity.type
_entity.pdbx_description
1 polymer ?
#
loop_
_entity_poly.entity_id
_entity_poly.type
_entity_poly.pdbx_seq_one_letter_code
_entity_poly.pdbx_strand_id
1 'polypeptide(L)'
;MLFNRSLPAPARPSSITTLDGSDSEYVDNYKYLGVWLDCKLSFQTHIKHLQSKIKSRISFLFCNKASFTYAAKHTLVKLTPSITVPSVLSPKPHILPTTACQSEQHLGQYYTVPPSHFHTVFPHGLPPRYQQQVKTFNEGCVMVRQPALELISHLKRADYSKPTLRYLLYGVKGSGKTMSLCHTVHYCSTQGWLVLHIPDAHLWVKNCKELLPSSYHASRFDQPIQASNWLRNFRTTNEHFLSKIKLRQRYVWTKRESTEEGRPLGELVDMGVSRVKSSSDVVGAVLKELRLQAGGTEGGFRLAVAVDGVNGLWGRTTLKKEDKSPVAPEELTLVHNLRKMINNDWCGGAVIATLSQTGSLYAPSSAYLPQELLGEEGFDSMDPFVPVPVSLYSEKEFESCYLYYLDRHWLQHPHSQTEEGKKELIFLSNRNPSVLERLCAFL
;
A
#
# COMPACT_ATOMS: atom_id res chain seq x y z
N MET A 1 -40.47 20.62 -26.85
CA MET A 1 -41.01 19.24 -26.92
C MET A 1 -39.91 18.30 -26.49
N LEU A 2 -39.95 17.83 -25.24
CA LEU A 2 -38.91 16.96 -24.67
C LEU A 2 -39.32 15.49 -24.87
N PHE A 3 -38.48 14.76 -25.60
CA PHE A 3 -38.62 13.34 -25.88
C PHE A 3 -38.49 12.51 -24.60
N ASN A 4 -39.59 11.88 -24.19
CA ASN A 4 -39.59 10.89 -23.12
C ASN A 4 -39.37 9.50 -23.78
N ARG A 5 -38.11 9.06 -23.89
CA ARG A 5 -37.81 7.68 -24.32
C ARG A 5 -38.09 6.74 -23.15
N SER A 6 -39.29 6.16 -23.11
CA SER A 6 -39.61 5.03 -22.24
C SER A 6 -38.78 3.81 -22.62
N LEU A 7 -38.14 3.19 -21.64
CA LEU A 7 -37.47 1.89 -21.78
C LEU A 7 -38.46 0.84 -22.34
N PRO A 8 -38.04 -0.07 -23.22
CA PRO A 8 -38.90 -1.14 -23.72
C PRO A 8 -39.30 -2.09 -22.58
N ALA A 9 -40.56 -2.51 -22.58
CA ALA A 9 -41.09 -3.47 -21.61
C ALA A 9 -40.34 -4.82 -21.73
N PRO A 10 -40.10 -5.54 -20.62
CA PRO A 10 -39.50 -6.86 -20.67
C PRO A 10 -40.37 -7.81 -21.51
N ALA A 11 -39.72 -8.66 -22.32
CA ALA A 11 -40.41 -9.63 -23.17
C ALA A 11 -41.28 -10.57 -22.32
N ARG A 12 -42.56 -10.70 -22.67
CA ARG A 12 -43.51 -11.59 -21.99
C ARG A 12 -43.09 -13.05 -22.21
N PRO A 13 -42.90 -13.86 -21.14
CA PRO A 13 -42.75 -15.30 -21.30
C PRO A 13 -44.07 -15.91 -21.84
N SER A 14 -43.95 -17.00 -22.60
CA SER A 14 -45.06 -17.80 -23.13
C SER A 14 -46.00 -18.28 -22.00
N SER A 15 -47.30 -18.33 -22.28
CA SER A 15 -48.35 -18.68 -21.30
C SER A 15 -48.01 -19.96 -20.53
N ILE A 16 -48.04 -19.86 -19.19
CA ILE A 16 -47.82 -20.98 -18.29
C ILE A 16 -49.21 -21.55 -17.98
N THR A 17 -49.51 -22.74 -18.50
CA THR A 17 -50.75 -23.47 -18.19
C THR A 17 -50.60 -24.25 -16.90
N THR A 18 -51.62 -24.22 -16.05
CA THR A 18 -51.71 -25.04 -14.85
C THR A 18 -52.01 -26.51 -15.21
N LEU A 19 -51.83 -27.44 -14.26
CA LEU A 19 -52.13 -28.87 -14.45
C LEU A 19 -53.58 -29.15 -14.90
N ASP A 20 -54.50 -28.23 -14.63
CA ASP A 20 -55.92 -28.32 -14.99
C ASP A 20 -56.25 -27.64 -16.35
N GLY A 21 -55.23 -27.20 -17.10
CA GLY A 21 -55.39 -26.65 -18.44
C GLY A 21 -55.85 -25.17 -18.50
N SER A 22 -55.85 -24.46 -17.37
CA SER A 22 -56.15 -23.02 -17.34
C SER A 22 -54.88 -22.17 -17.46
N ASP A 23 -54.94 -21.11 -18.27
CA ASP A 23 -53.84 -20.16 -18.46
C ASP A 23 -53.60 -19.34 -17.19
N SER A 24 -52.37 -19.31 -16.69
CA SER A 24 -52.00 -18.48 -15.55
C SER A 24 -51.86 -17.02 -15.98
N GLU A 25 -52.65 -16.12 -15.40
CA GLU A 25 -52.53 -14.68 -15.65
C GLU A 25 -51.19 -14.14 -15.12
N TYR A 26 -50.38 -13.59 -16.01
CA TYR A 26 -49.13 -12.94 -15.64
C TYR A 26 -49.40 -11.53 -15.11
N VAL A 27 -49.07 -11.29 -13.85
CA VAL A 27 -49.29 -9.99 -13.19
C VAL A 27 -47.95 -9.29 -12.98
N ASP A 28 -47.77 -8.12 -13.61
CA ASP A 28 -46.51 -7.35 -13.54
C ASP A 28 -46.20 -6.79 -12.13
N ASN A 29 -47.23 -6.56 -11.32
CA ASN A 29 -47.10 -6.12 -9.94
C ASN A 29 -48.22 -6.71 -9.10
N TYR A 30 -47.88 -7.36 -7.98
CA TYR A 30 -48.87 -7.94 -7.08
C TYR A 30 -48.77 -7.30 -5.69
N LYS A 31 -49.92 -7.16 -5.03
CA LYS A 31 -50.01 -6.59 -3.68
C LYS A 31 -50.27 -7.70 -2.67
N TYR A 32 -49.34 -7.91 -1.75
CA TYR A 32 -49.45 -8.93 -0.72
C TYR A 32 -49.27 -8.31 0.66
N LEU A 33 -50.24 -8.53 1.56
CA LEU A 33 -50.25 -8.01 2.94
C LEU A 33 -49.92 -6.50 3.05
N GLY A 34 -50.37 -5.71 2.07
CA GLY A 34 -50.15 -4.25 2.04
C GLY A 34 -48.87 -3.79 1.33
N VAL A 35 -47.99 -4.72 0.93
CA VAL A 35 -46.73 -4.43 0.23
C VAL A 35 -46.87 -4.72 -1.27
N TRP A 36 -46.25 -3.89 -2.11
CA TRP A 36 -46.28 -4.04 -3.57
C TRP A 36 -45.00 -4.70 -4.05
N LEU A 37 -45.11 -5.79 -4.77
CA LEU A 37 -43.97 -6.55 -5.27
C LEU A 37 -44.01 -6.54 -6.80
N ASP A 38 -42.86 -6.31 -7.42
CA ASP A 38 -42.73 -6.39 -8.88
C ASP A 38 -42.54 -7.84 -9.35
N CYS A 39 -42.56 -8.04 -10.66
CA CYS A 39 -42.31 -9.34 -11.31
C CYS A 39 -40.93 -9.95 -11.01
N LYS A 40 -40.02 -9.23 -10.33
CA LYS A 40 -38.72 -9.71 -9.85
C LYS A 40 -38.70 -9.94 -8.33
N LEU A 41 -39.87 -9.93 -7.67
CA LEU A 41 -40.02 -10.02 -6.21
C LEU A 41 -39.27 -8.92 -5.45
N SER A 42 -39.06 -7.76 -6.09
CA SER A 42 -38.39 -6.62 -5.50
C SER A 42 -39.40 -5.64 -4.88
N PHE A 43 -38.95 -4.90 -3.87
CA PHE A 43 -39.75 -3.84 -3.23
C PHE A 43 -39.73 -2.51 -4.00
N GLN A 44 -39.13 -2.47 -5.19
CA GLN A 44 -38.89 -1.21 -5.91
C GLN A 44 -40.19 -0.48 -6.24
N THR A 45 -41.23 -1.21 -6.65
CA THR A 45 -42.57 -0.63 -6.89
C THR A 45 -43.19 -0.08 -5.61
N HIS A 46 -43.08 -0.80 -4.48
CA HIS A 46 -43.57 -0.31 -3.18
C HIS A 46 -42.85 0.95 -2.73
N ILE A 47 -41.52 0.98 -2.83
CA ILE A 47 -40.70 2.12 -2.43
C ILE A 47 -41.05 3.35 -3.26
N LYS A 48 -41.18 3.22 -4.59
CA LYS A 48 -41.58 4.32 -5.47
C LYS A 48 -42.96 4.86 -5.11
N HIS A 49 -43.92 3.98 -4.84
CA HIS A 49 -45.27 4.37 -4.45
C HIS A 49 -45.31 5.06 -3.08
N LEU A 50 -44.54 4.56 -2.11
CA LEU A 50 -44.39 5.18 -0.79
C LEU A 50 -43.75 6.57 -0.89
N GLN A 51 -42.66 6.70 -1.67
CA GLN A 51 -42.01 7.98 -1.93
C GLN A 51 -42.96 9.00 -2.57
N SER A 52 -43.77 8.57 -3.54
CA SER A 52 -44.78 9.43 -4.16
C SER A 52 -45.80 9.94 -3.14
N LYS A 53 -46.35 9.06 -2.28
CA LYS A 53 -47.27 9.44 -1.21
C LYS A 53 -46.64 10.39 -0.19
N ILE A 54 -45.41 10.13 0.22
CA ILE A 54 -44.67 10.98 1.16
C ILE A 54 -44.43 12.36 0.55
N LYS A 55 -43.96 12.42 -0.71
CA LYS A 55 -43.75 13.70 -1.44
C LYS A 55 -45.05 14.50 -1.55
N SER A 56 -46.15 13.85 -1.93
CA SER A 56 -47.47 14.48 -2.00
C SER A 56 -47.91 15.05 -0.65
N ARG A 57 -47.73 14.31 0.45
CA ARG A 57 -48.08 14.79 1.80
C ARG A 57 -47.16 15.91 2.29
N ILE A 58 -45.86 15.83 2.03
CA ILE A 58 -44.92 16.91 2.37
C ILE A 58 -45.24 18.18 1.58
N SER A 59 -45.55 18.07 0.28
CA SER A 59 -46.00 19.20 -0.52
C SER A 59 -47.31 19.79 0.00
N PHE A 60 -48.29 18.96 0.38
CA PHE A 60 -49.52 19.43 0.99
C PHE A 60 -49.28 20.22 2.29
N LEU A 61 -48.42 19.68 3.17
CA LEU A 61 -48.03 20.35 4.42
C LEU A 61 -47.26 21.65 4.17
N PHE A 62 -46.49 21.74 3.09
CA PHE A 62 -45.76 22.94 2.71
C PHE A 62 -46.68 24.04 2.16
N CYS A 63 -47.70 23.66 1.39
CA CYS A 63 -48.68 24.60 0.82
C CYS A 63 -49.66 25.18 1.86
N ASN A 64 -49.91 24.45 2.96
CA ASN A 64 -50.80 24.90 4.03
C ASN A 64 -50.06 25.85 4.99
N LYS A 65 -50.00 27.15 4.62
CA LYS A 65 -49.10 28.16 5.22
C LYS A 65 -49.28 28.45 6.72
N ALA A 66 -50.38 28.02 7.34
CA ALA A 66 -50.79 28.43 8.69
C ALA A 66 -50.26 27.57 9.86
N SER A 67 -49.60 26.43 9.61
CA SER A 67 -49.37 25.43 10.69
C SER A 67 -47.90 25.15 11.05
N PHE A 68 -46.92 25.84 10.46
CA PHE A 68 -45.50 25.56 10.71
C PHE A 68 -44.67 26.80 10.97
N THR A 69 -43.91 26.77 12.08
CA THR A 69 -42.85 27.74 12.39
C THR A 69 -41.74 27.68 11.34
N TYR A 70 -40.98 28.78 11.19
CA TYR A 70 -39.89 28.89 10.22
C TYR A 70 -38.84 27.76 10.36
N ALA A 71 -38.52 27.37 11.60
CA ALA A 71 -37.61 26.27 11.90
C ALA A 71 -38.12 24.91 11.36
N ALA A 72 -39.42 24.63 11.49
CA ALA A 72 -40.02 23.38 10.99
C ALA A 72 -39.99 23.30 9.46
N LYS A 73 -40.19 24.43 8.76
CA LYS A 73 -40.09 24.50 7.30
C LYS A 73 -38.66 24.24 6.82
N HIS A 74 -37.65 24.78 7.50
CA HIS A 74 -36.25 24.55 7.16
C HIS A 74 -35.82 23.08 7.34
N THR A 75 -36.30 22.42 8.41
CA THR A 75 -36.06 20.99 8.63
C THR A 75 -36.74 20.11 7.57
N LEU A 76 -37.97 20.45 7.15
CA LEU A 76 -38.67 19.73 6.07
C LEU A 76 -37.91 19.84 4.74
N VAL A 77 -37.41 21.02 4.39
CA VAL A 77 -36.61 21.23 3.15
C VAL A 77 -35.32 20.40 3.17
N LYS A 78 -34.66 20.27 4.32
CA LYS A 78 -33.46 19.41 4.48
C LYS A 78 -33.75 17.91 4.33
N LEU A 79 -34.96 17.45 4.65
CA LEU A 79 -35.37 16.04 4.56
C LEU A 79 -35.87 15.63 3.17
N THR A 80 -36.27 16.58 2.32
CA THR A 80 -36.72 16.31 0.95
C THR A 80 -35.66 15.62 0.05
N PRO A 81 -34.36 15.98 0.07
CA PRO A 81 -33.35 15.29 -0.72
C PRO A 81 -33.05 13.87 -0.23
N SER A 82 -33.15 13.57 1.08
CA SER A 82 -32.92 12.21 1.61
C SER A 82 -34.02 11.21 1.23
N ILE A 83 -35.20 11.68 0.82
CA ILE A 83 -36.30 10.84 0.34
C ILE A 83 -36.13 10.45 -1.15
N THR A 84 -35.23 11.11 -1.89
CA THR A 84 -35.19 11.04 -3.37
C THR A 84 -34.15 10.07 -3.94
N VAL A 85 -33.43 9.27 -3.14
CA VAL A 85 -32.52 8.26 -3.69
C VAL A 85 -32.58 6.95 -2.90
N PRO A 86 -33.13 5.89 -3.53
CA PRO A 86 -32.38 4.66 -3.59
C PRO A 86 -32.32 4.22 -5.05
N SER A 87 -31.47 4.89 -5.84
CA SER A 87 -30.77 4.12 -6.86
C SER A 87 -29.89 3.13 -6.10
N VAL A 88 -29.92 1.88 -6.53
CA VAL A 88 -29.02 0.83 -6.06
C VAL A 88 -27.60 1.33 -6.27
N LEU A 89 -27.05 1.94 -5.22
CA LEU A 89 -25.63 2.13 -5.09
C LEU A 89 -25.10 0.72 -4.88
N SER A 90 -24.51 0.18 -5.95
CA SER A 90 -23.38 -0.73 -5.82
C SER A 90 -22.53 -0.27 -4.62
N PRO A 91 -22.08 -1.20 -3.76
CA PRO A 91 -21.35 -0.83 -2.55
C PRO A 91 -20.17 0.04 -2.98
N LYS A 92 -20.27 1.35 -2.68
CA LYS A 92 -19.15 2.28 -2.84
C LYS A 92 -17.99 1.67 -2.05
N PRO A 93 -16.76 1.62 -2.58
CA PRO A 93 -15.62 1.29 -1.75
C PRO A 93 -15.61 2.31 -0.60
N HIS A 94 -15.93 1.86 0.60
CA HIS A 94 -15.93 2.70 1.79
C HIS A 94 -14.49 3.14 2.02
N ILE A 95 -14.22 4.42 1.76
CA ILE A 95 -12.92 5.01 2.03
C ILE A 95 -12.75 5.09 3.54
N LEU A 96 -12.01 4.15 4.11
CA LEU A 96 -11.75 4.11 5.54
C LEU A 96 -10.72 5.18 5.93
N PRO A 97 -10.92 5.89 7.05
CA PRO A 97 -10.04 7.00 7.43
C PRO A 97 -8.74 6.58 8.15
N THR A 98 -8.54 5.31 8.53
CA THR A 98 -7.38 4.95 9.39
C THR A 98 -6.85 3.53 9.19
N THR A 99 -5.52 3.38 9.15
CA THR A 99 -4.79 2.11 9.06
C THR A 99 -4.80 1.30 10.36
N ALA A 100 -4.91 1.96 11.51
CA ALA A 100 -4.80 1.29 12.82
C ALA A 100 -5.95 0.29 13.11
N CYS A 101 -7.16 0.57 12.62
CA CYS A 101 -8.39 -0.17 12.90
C CYS A 101 -8.80 -1.14 11.78
N GLN A 102 -7.90 -1.44 10.84
CA GLN A 102 -8.24 -2.33 9.74
C GLN A 102 -8.39 -3.78 10.23
N SER A 103 -9.47 -4.42 9.77
CA SER A 103 -9.84 -5.80 10.07
C SER A 103 -10.09 -6.57 8.76
N GLU A 104 -10.34 -7.87 8.86
CA GLU A 104 -10.68 -8.72 7.71
C GLU A 104 -11.92 -8.24 6.94
N GLN A 105 -12.82 -7.48 7.59
CA GLN A 105 -14.02 -6.92 6.97
C GLN A 105 -13.69 -5.83 5.92
N HIS A 106 -12.50 -5.24 6.01
CA HIS A 106 -12.04 -4.17 5.11
C HIS A 106 -11.21 -4.70 3.94
N LEU A 107 -11.09 -6.02 3.79
CA LEU A 107 -10.32 -6.64 2.72
C LEU A 107 -10.88 -6.25 1.34
N GLY A 108 -9.99 -5.79 0.45
CA GLY A 108 -10.32 -5.30 -0.88
C GLY A 108 -10.82 -3.85 -0.92
N GLN A 109 -11.00 -3.19 0.23
CA GLN A 109 -11.39 -1.79 0.27
C GLN A 109 -10.18 -0.87 0.16
N TYR A 110 -10.41 0.37 -0.27
CA TYR A 110 -9.39 1.41 -0.35
C TYR A 110 -9.45 2.31 0.87
N TYR A 111 -8.29 2.65 1.42
CA TYR A 111 -8.17 3.74 2.39
C TYR A 111 -7.34 4.86 1.78
N THR A 112 -7.63 6.10 2.17
CA THR A 112 -6.91 7.27 1.67
C THR A 112 -5.76 7.61 2.61
N VAL A 113 -4.56 7.66 2.07
CA VAL A 113 -3.37 8.16 2.75
C VAL A 113 -3.42 9.70 2.69
N PRO A 114 -3.31 10.40 3.85
CA PRO A 114 -3.22 11.85 3.87
C PRO A 114 -2.05 12.37 3.01
N PRO A 115 -2.23 13.47 2.27
CA PRO A 115 -1.17 14.02 1.40
C PRO A 115 0.11 14.38 2.17
N SER A 116 -0.02 14.81 3.44
CA SER A 116 1.11 15.06 4.33
C SER A 116 1.99 13.82 4.52
N HIS A 117 1.38 12.63 4.63
CA HIS A 117 2.09 11.38 4.86
C HIS A 117 2.89 10.91 3.65
N PHE A 118 2.56 11.33 2.43
CA PHE A 118 3.36 11.00 1.26
C PHE A 118 4.77 11.59 1.35
N HIS A 119 4.88 12.86 1.76
CA HIS A 119 6.18 13.53 1.85
C HIS A 119 6.93 13.14 3.13
N THR A 120 6.23 12.90 4.24
CA THR A 120 6.88 12.56 5.51
C THR A 120 7.21 11.08 5.64
N VAL A 121 6.27 10.17 5.36
CA VAL A 121 6.46 8.72 5.54
C VAL A 121 7.14 8.09 4.32
N PHE A 122 6.85 8.61 3.12
CA PHE A 122 7.36 8.06 1.87
C PHE A 122 8.09 9.11 0.99
N PRO A 123 9.14 9.78 1.50
CA PRO A 123 9.98 10.62 0.64
C PRO A 123 10.59 9.81 -0.52
N HIS A 124 10.74 8.51 -0.32
CA HIS A 124 11.18 7.52 -1.31
C HIS A 124 10.45 6.18 -1.12
N GLY A 125 10.50 5.35 -2.16
CA GLY A 125 10.11 3.94 -2.12
C GLY A 125 8.69 3.59 -2.53
N LEU A 126 7.83 4.57 -2.77
CA LEU A 126 6.61 4.30 -3.53
C LEU A 126 6.98 3.90 -4.97
N PRO A 127 6.34 2.87 -5.55
CA PRO A 127 6.56 2.49 -6.93
C PRO A 127 6.32 3.68 -7.88
N PRO A 128 7.19 3.93 -8.88
CA PRO A 128 7.07 5.10 -9.76
C PRO A 128 5.72 5.25 -10.44
N ARG A 129 5.08 4.13 -10.81
CA ARG A 129 3.74 4.15 -11.41
C ARG A 129 2.64 4.50 -10.42
N TYR A 130 2.78 4.05 -9.18
CA TYR A 130 1.85 4.47 -8.14
C TYR A 130 2.00 5.97 -7.88
N GLN A 131 3.22 6.52 -7.89
CA GLN A 131 3.42 7.97 -7.82
C GLN A 131 2.75 8.72 -8.97
N GLN A 132 2.81 8.19 -10.20
CA GLN A 132 2.09 8.74 -11.35
C GLN A 132 0.57 8.69 -11.12
N GLN A 133 0.05 7.57 -10.64
CA GLN A 133 -1.37 7.41 -10.31
C GLN A 133 -1.82 8.43 -9.25
N VAL A 134 -1.06 8.58 -8.17
CA VAL A 134 -1.36 9.57 -7.11
C VAL A 134 -1.37 10.99 -7.65
N LYS A 135 -0.40 11.32 -8.52
CA LYS A 135 -0.34 12.63 -9.17
C LYS A 135 -1.52 12.87 -10.12
N THR A 136 -1.95 11.86 -10.86
CA THR A 136 -3.06 11.98 -11.82
C THR A 136 -4.40 12.08 -11.12
N PHE A 137 -4.62 11.30 -10.06
CA PHE A 137 -5.88 11.31 -9.30
C PHE A 137 -5.94 12.43 -8.26
N ASN A 138 -4.81 13.09 -7.96
CA ASN A 138 -4.66 14.03 -6.85
C ASN A 138 -5.03 13.43 -5.48
N GLU A 139 -4.98 12.10 -5.36
CA GLU A 139 -5.28 11.37 -4.14
C GLU A 139 -4.45 10.09 -4.04
N GLY A 140 -4.19 9.70 -2.80
CA GLY A 140 -3.37 8.55 -2.49
C GLY A 140 -4.15 7.41 -1.87
N CYS A 141 -4.87 6.64 -2.69
CA CYS A 141 -5.65 5.51 -2.19
C CYS A 141 -4.82 4.21 -2.26
N VAL A 142 -4.82 3.44 -1.18
CA VAL A 142 -4.15 2.13 -1.08
C VAL A 142 -5.18 1.07 -0.74
N MET A 143 -5.16 -0.05 -1.45
CA MET A 143 -6.06 -1.17 -1.18
C MET A 143 -5.56 -2.01 0.01
N VAL A 144 -6.48 -2.35 0.90
CA VAL A 144 -6.23 -3.26 2.02
C VAL A 144 -6.22 -4.70 1.50
N ARG A 145 -5.07 -5.36 1.61
CA ARG A 145 -4.86 -6.74 1.15
C ARG A 145 -4.55 -7.69 2.28
N GLN A 146 -4.87 -8.97 2.08
CA GLN A 146 -4.66 -10.03 3.07
C GLN A 146 -3.21 -10.11 3.59
N PRO A 147 -2.14 -10.09 2.75
CA PRO A 147 -0.77 -10.23 3.25
C PRO A 147 -0.34 -9.09 4.18
N ALA A 148 -0.82 -7.86 3.91
CA ALA A 148 -0.53 -6.71 4.75
C ALA A 148 -1.29 -6.78 6.09
N LEU A 149 -2.56 -7.21 6.06
CA LEU A 149 -3.34 -7.41 7.30
C LEU A 149 -2.73 -8.50 8.17
N GLU A 150 -2.32 -9.62 7.58
CA GLU A 150 -1.65 -10.70 8.29
C GLU A 150 -0.37 -10.19 8.95
N LEU A 151 0.47 -9.48 8.20
CA LEU A 151 1.72 -8.91 8.71
C LEU A 151 1.47 -7.90 9.85
N ILE A 152 0.49 -7.01 9.70
CA ILE A 152 0.09 -6.07 10.76
C ILE A 152 -0.43 -6.83 11.99
N SER A 153 -1.15 -7.93 11.81
CA SER A 153 -1.63 -8.77 12.92
C SER A 153 -0.48 -9.42 13.70
N HIS A 154 0.55 -9.89 12.99
CA HIS A 154 1.76 -10.44 13.58
C HIS A 154 2.54 -9.37 14.34
N LEU A 155 2.69 -8.16 13.78
CA LEU A 155 3.30 -7.02 14.46
C LEU A 155 2.53 -6.60 15.72
N LYS A 156 1.18 -6.65 15.70
CA LYS A 156 0.37 -6.33 16.89
C LYS A 156 0.55 -7.36 18.02
N ARG A 157 0.75 -8.64 17.68
CA ARG A 157 0.89 -9.75 18.64
C ARG A 157 2.35 -10.03 19.06
N ALA A 158 3.31 -9.47 18.34
CA ALA A 158 4.72 -9.73 18.58
C ALA A 158 5.18 -9.20 19.95
N ASP A 159 6.00 -10.00 20.61
CA ASP A 159 6.70 -9.63 21.84
C ASP A 159 8.08 -9.07 21.49
N TYR A 160 8.26 -7.77 21.72
CA TYR A 160 9.47 -7.03 21.34
C TYR A 160 10.61 -7.17 22.35
N SER A 161 10.42 -7.90 23.45
CA SER A 161 11.51 -8.29 24.35
C SER A 161 12.40 -9.39 23.74
N LYS A 162 11.84 -10.17 22.82
CA LYS A 162 12.50 -11.27 22.11
C LYS A 162 13.38 -10.74 20.95
N PRO A 163 14.29 -11.58 20.41
CA PRO A 163 15.04 -11.23 19.21
C PRO A 163 14.10 -10.86 18.06
N THR A 164 14.61 -9.99 17.20
CA THR A 164 13.85 -9.38 16.10
C THR A 164 13.27 -10.44 15.16
N LEU A 165 11.97 -10.32 14.88
CA LEU A 165 11.28 -11.17 13.92
C LEU A 165 11.55 -10.68 12.49
N ARG A 166 11.83 -11.64 11.60
CA ARG A 166 12.07 -11.43 10.17
C ARG A 166 10.85 -11.90 9.38
N TYR A 167 10.22 -10.99 8.64
CA TYR A 167 9.12 -11.31 7.73
C TYR A 167 9.59 -11.16 6.29
N LEU A 168 9.32 -12.16 5.45
CA LEU A 168 9.73 -12.16 4.05
C LEU A 168 8.52 -12.27 3.12
N LEU A 169 8.21 -11.17 2.45
CA LEU A 169 7.16 -11.07 1.45
C LEU A 169 7.68 -11.56 0.09
N TYR A 170 7.09 -12.62 -0.46
CA TYR A 170 7.48 -13.19 -1.74
C TYR A 170 6.27 -13.45 -2.64
N GLY A 171 6.49 -13.65 -3.94
CA GLY A 171 5.42 -13.88 -4.91
C GLY A 171 5.75 -13.38 -6.31
N VAL A 172 4.86 -13.68 -7.25
CA VAL A 172 5.06 -13.43 -8.69
C VAL A 172 5.31 -11.95 -8.99
N LYS A 173 6.04 -11.67 -10.07
CA LYS A 173 6.27 -10.31 -10.56
C LYS A 173 4.95 -9.54 -10.73
N GLY A 174 4.89 -8.33 -10.18
CA GLY A 174 3.70 -7.48 -10.27
C GLY A 174 2.59 -7.79 -9.28
N SER A 175 2.76 -8.73 -8.35
CA SER A 175 1.73 -9.10 -7.36
C SER A 175 1.43 -8.06 -6.27
N GLY A 176 2.17 -6.94 -6.20
CA GLY A 176 1.94 -5.88 -5.22
C GLY A 176 2.72 -6.00 -3.90
N LYS A 177 3.80 -6.79 -3.86
CA LYS A 177 4.69 -6.94 -2.68
C LYS A 177 5.14 -5.60 -2.07
N THR A 178 5.71 -4.71 -2.89
CA THR A 178 6.14 -3.37 -2.46
C THR A 178 4.99 -2.56 -1.89
N MET A 179 3.79 -2.63 -2.48
CA MET A 179 2.62 -1.92 -1.94
C MET A 179 2.18 -2.47 -0.59
N SER A 180 2.24 -3.79 -0.38
CA SER A 180 1.98 -4.41 0.94
C SER A 180 3.04 -4.02 1.97
N LEU A 181 4.31 -3.91 1.57
CA LEU A 181 5.39 -3.36 2.41
C LEU A 181 5.12 -1.91 2.79
N CYS A 182 4.82 -1.04 1.81
CA CYS A 182 4.49 0.37 2.06
C CYS A 182 3.27 0.51 2.98
N HIS A 183 2.23 -0.31 2.80
CA HIS A 183 1.08 -0.30 3.70
C HIS A 183 1.49 -0.61 5.16
N THR A 184 2.36 -1.59 5.35
CA THR A 184 2.87 -1.95 6.69
C THR A 184 3.77 -0.86 7.27
N VAL A 185 4.62 -0.24 6.44
CA VAL A 185 5.45 0.91 6.83
C VAL A 185 4.60 2.09 7.26
N HIS A 186 3.51 2.37 6.52
CA HIS A 186 2.55 3.41 6.88
C HIS A 186 1.93 3.14 8.24
N TYR A 187 1.51 1.89 8.49
CA TYR A 187 1.05 1.47 9.81
C TYR A 187 2.10 1.71 10.89
N CYS A 188 3.34 1.24 10.73
CA CYS A 188 4.42 1.42 11.72
C CYS A 188 4.69 2.91 12.02
N SER A 189 4.73 3.76 10.99
CA SER A 189 4.90 5.20 11.16
C SER A 189 3.76 5.82 11.97
N THR A 190 2.51 5.44 11.70
CA THR A 190 1.34 5.95 12.48
C THR A 190 1.33 5.48 13.94
N GLN A 191 1.99 4.36 14.25
CA GLN A 191 2.17 3.88 15.62
C GLN A 191 3.36 4.54 16.33
N GLY A 192 4.04 5.50 15.69
CA GLY A 192 5.20 6.18 16.27
C GLY A 192 6.44 5.28 16.35
N TRP A 193 6.64 4.39 15.36
CA TRP A 193 7.88 3.63 15.23
C TRP A 193 8.91 4.40 14.42
N LEU A 194 10.20 4.15 14.70
CA LEU A 194 11.28 4.60 13.85
C LEU A 194 11.31 3.72 12.60
N VAL A 195 11.14 4.34 11.43
CA VAL A 195 11.06 3.64 10.15
C VAL A 195 12.40 3.73 9.43
N LEU A 196 13.02 2.58 9.22
CA LEU A 196 14.20 2.43 8.39
C LEU A 196 13.80 1.80 7.07
N HIS A 197 13.52 2.64 6.06
CA HIS A 197 13.04 2.19 4.76
C HIS A 197 14.13 2.24 3.68
N ILE A 198 14.35 1.12 3.02
CA ILE A 198 15.24 0.95 1.87
C ILE A 198 14.37 0.55 0.68
N PRO A 199 14.20 1.45 -0.31
CA PRO A 199 13.16 1.34 -1.32
C PRO A 199 13.46 0.32 -2.42
N ASP A 200 14.74 0.07 -2.69
CA ASP A 200 15.21 -0.93 -3.64
C ASP A 200 16.70 -1.18 -3.37
N ALA A 201 17.01 -2.31 -2.73
CA ALA A 201 18.38 -2.73 -2.47
C ALA A 201 19.15 -3.03 -3.77
N HIS A 202 18.47 -3.29 -4.90
CA HIS A 202 19.14 -3.51 -6.17
C HIS A 202 19.88 -2.27 -6.66
N LEU A 203 19.41 -1.06 -6.31
CA LEU A 203 20.07 0.20 -6.68
C LEU A 203 21.44 0.38 -6.00
N TRP A 204 21.71 -0.36 -4.92
CA TRP A 204 23.01 -0.34 -4.26
C TRP A 204 23.99 -1.34 -4.88
N VAL A 205 23.54 -2.29 -5.70
CA VAL A 205 24.42 -3.29 -6.33
C VAL A 205 24.56 -3.11 -7.85
N LYS A 206 23.85 -2.14 -8.44
CA LYS A 206 23.93 -1.81 -9.87
C LYS A 206 23.91 -0.31 -10.12
N ASN A 207 24.40 0.09 -11.29
CA ASN A 207 24.35 1.47 -11.80
C ASN A 207 24.93 2.53 -10.84
N CYS A 208 25.97 2.18 -10.08
CA CYS A 208 26.69 3.15 -9.27
C CYS A 208 27.60 3.99 -10.15
N LYS A 209 27.40 5.32 -10.13
CA LYS A 209 28.19 6.28 -10.92
C LYS A 209 29.60 6.45 -10.37
N GLU A 210 29.72 6.43 -9.05
CA GLU A 210 30.97 6.67 -8.33
C GLU A 210 31.13 5.56 -7.28
N LEU A 211 32.28 4.91 -7.28
CA LEU A 211 32.68 3.90 -6.33
C LEU A 211 34.05 4.30 -5.81
N LEU A 212 34.18 4.52 -4.50
CA LEU A 212 35.42 4.98 -3.88
C LEU A 212 35.96 3.89 -2.95
N PRO A 213 37.29 3.71 -2.83
CA PRO A 213 37.83 2.89 -1.76
C PRO A 213 37.48 3.51 -0.40
N SER A 214 37.03 2.67 0.54
CA SER A 214 36.60 3.17 1.84
C SER A 214 37.78 3.69 2.66
N SER A 215 37.59 4.84 3.29
CA SER A 215 38.60 5.45 4.17
C SER A 215 38.67 4.73 5.53
N TYR A 216 37.58 4.08 5.95
CA TYR A 216 37.50 3.35 7.21
C TYR A 216 38.01 1.91 7.08
N HIS A 217 37.73 1.24 5.96
CA HIS A 217 38.11 -0.15 5.75
C HIS A 217 38.67 -0.40 4.34
N ALA A 218 39.99 -0.59 4.23
CA ALA A 218 40.69 -0.64 2.93
C ALA A 218 40.18 -1.72 1.96
N SER A 219 39.57 -2.80 2.45
CA SER A 219 39.02 -3.88 1.60
C SER A 219 37.60 -3.59 1.08
N ARG A 220 37.00 -2.45 1.44
CA ARG A 220 35.61 -2.11 1.07
C ARG A 220 35.53 -0.90 0.16
N PHE A 221 34.39 -0.79 -0.51
CA PHE A 221 34.05 0.31 -1.38
C PHE A 221 32.82 1.07 -0.89
N ASP A 222 32.93 2.38 -0.94
CA ASP A 222 31.93 3.35 -0.53
C ASP A 222 31.12 3.85 -1.74
N GLN A 223 29.84 4.12 -1.49
CA GLN A 223 28.84 4.53 -2.48
C GLN A 223 28.20 5.84 -2.03
N PRO A 224 28.95 6.96 -2.14
CA PRO A 224 28.61 8.20 -1.44
C PRO A 224 27.32 8.85 -1.94
N ILE A 225 27.02 8.76 -3.23
CA ILE A 225 25.80 9.35 -3.80
C ILE A 225 24.56 8.63 -3.26
N GLN A 226 24.54 7.30 -3.29
CA GLN A 226 23.45 6.47 -2.77
C GLN A 226 23.26 6.70 -1.27
N ALA A 227 24.36 6.72 -0.52
CA ALA A 227 24.35 6.93 0.93
C ALA A 227 23.77 8.32 1.29
N SER A 228 24.25 9.39 0.66
CA SER A 228 23.77 10.76 0.88
C SER A 228 22.28 10.94 0.57
N ASN A 229 21.80 10.34 -0.53
CA ASN A 229 20.40 10.40 -0.92
C ASN A 229 19.51 9.65 0.07
N TRP A 230 19.98 8.47 0.53
CA TRP A 230 19.28 7.71 1.57
C TRP A 230 19.23 8.47 2.90
N LEU A 231 20.35 9.07 3.34
CA LEU A 231 20.41 9.88 4.56
C LEU A 231 19.46 11.08 4.53
N ARG A 232 19.35 11.76 3.39
CA ARG A 232 18.40 12.86 3.21
C ARG A 232 16.96 12.40 3.43
N ASN A 233 16.58 11.26 2.85
CA ASN A 233 15.23 10.72 3.00
C ASN A 233 14.98 10.17 4.41
N PHE A 234 15.99 9.54 5.01
CA PHE A 234 15.95 9.08 6.39
C PHE A 234 15.72 10.24 7.36
N ARG A 235 16.38 11.38 7.10
CA ARG A 235 16.19 12.61 7.88
C ARG A 235 14.74 13.09 7.84
N THR A 236 14.15 13.20 6.64
CA THR A 236 12.76 13.63 6.46
C THR A 236 11.77 12.69 7.15
N THR A 237 12.03 11.38 7.11
CA THR A 237 11.11 10.37 7.67
C THR A 237 11.08 10.39 9.20
N ASN A 238 12.24 10.55 9.85
CA ASN A 238 12.40 10.32 11.28
C ASN A 238 12.82 11.58 12.06
N GLU A 239 12.53 12.78 11.55
CA GLU A 239 12.99 14.06 12.11
C GLU A 239 12.76 14.18 13.63
N HIS A 240 11.62 13.72 14.12
CA HIS A 240 11.23 13.75 15.52
C HIS A 240 12.04 12.82 16.44
N PHE A 241 12.70 11.80 15.91
CA PHE A 241 13.59 10.89 16.66
C PHE A 241 15.05 11.37 16.67
N LEU A 242 15.47 12.11 15.65
CA LEU A 242 16.88 12.50 15.48
C LEU A 242 17.42 13.37 16.62
N SER A 243 16.58 14.18 17.24
CA SER A 243 16.94 15.01 18.39
C SER A 243 16.91 14.25 19.71
N LYS A 244 16.17 13.15 19.79
CA LYS A 244 15.98 12.35 21.01
C LYS A 244 17.05 11.29 21.17
N ILE A 245 17.45 10.66 20.06
CA ILE A 245 18.46 9.59 20.05
C ILE A 245 19.83 10.23 20.20
N LYS A 246 20.59 9.82 21.22
CA LYS A 246 21.95 10.29 21.49
C LYS A 246 22.95 9.21 21.13
N LEU A 247 24.11 9.58 20.59
CA LEU A 247 25.17 8.64 20.24
C LEU A 247 25.79 8.03 21.50
N ARG A 248 26.01 6.71 21.51
CA ARG A 248 26.73 6.00 22.58
C ARG A 248 28.22 5.83 22.31
N GLN A 249 28.66 6.14 21.10
CA GLN A 249 30.05 5.95 20.70
C GLN A 249 30.58 7.22 20.04
N ARG A 250 31.90 7.42 20.21
CA ARG A 250 32.65 8.43 19.48
C ARG A 250 32.98 7.91 18.07
N TYR A 251 32.73 8.74 17.06
CA TYR A 251 33.05 8.43 15.66
C TYR A 251 34.09 9.41 15.13
N VAL A 252 35.16 8.90 14.53
CA VAL A 252 36.24 9.72 13.94
C VAL A 252 36.12 9.63 12.42
N TRP A 253 35.94 10.78 11.76
CA TRP A 253 35.74 10.85 10.30
C TRP A 253 37.03 11.22 9.58
N THR A 254 37.75 12.17 10.17
CA THR A 254 39.06 12.61 9.68
C THR A 254 39.96 12.89 10.87
N LYS A 255 41.27 13.12 10.62
CA LYS A 255 42.22 13.46 11.69
C LYS A 255 41.83 14.71 12.51
N ARG A 256 41.01 15.59 11.94
CA ARG A 256 40.61 16.87 12.56
C ARG A 256 39.19 16.86 13.12
N GLU A 257 38.39 15.86 12.77
CA GLU A 257 36.96 15.88 13.06
C GLU A 257 36.48 14.55 13.61
N SER A 258 35.87 14.65 14.78
CA SER A 258 35.17 13.57 15.45
C SER A 258 33.81 14.05 15.93
N THR A 259 32.85 13.14 15.96
CA THR A 259 31.59 13.32 16.65
C THR A 259 31.69 12.59 17.98
N GLU A 260 31.61 13.36 19.07
CA GLU A 260 31.72 12.84 20.43
C GLU A 260 30.44 12.14 20.89
N GLU A 261 30.58 11.30 21.91
CA GLU A 261 29.46 10.62 22.58
C GLU A 261 28.46 11.64 23.16
N GLY A 262 27.18 11.27 23.19
CA GLY A 262 26.09 12.08 23.76
C GLY A 262 25.49 13.11 22.82
N ARG A 263 26.10 13.37 21.65
CA ARG A 263 25.51 14.22 20.59
C ARG A 263 24.25 13.58 20.00
N PRO A 264 23.29 14.39 19.51
CA PRO A 264 22.07 13.86 18.88
C PRO A 264 22.38 13.19 17.54
N LEU A 265 21.61 12.16 17.19
CA LEU A 265 21.73 11.42 15.93
C LEU A 265 21.52 12.33 14.70
N GLY A 266 20.72 13.39 14.85
CA GLY A 266 20.52 14.40 13.79
C GLY A 266 21.80 15.08 13.32
N GLU A 267 22.71 15.44 14.24
CA GLU A 267 24.01 16.05 13.87
C GLU A 267 24.85 15.09 13.01
N LEU A 268 24.80 13.80 13.33
CA LEU A 268 25.49 12.76 12.57
C LEU A 268 24.92 12.65 11.14
N VAL A 269 23.60 12.62 11.00
CA VAL A 269 22.91 12.55 9.70
C VAL A 269 23.21 13.80 8.86
N ASP A 270 23.16 14.99 9.46
CA ASP A 270 23.43 16.26 8.78
C ASP A 270 24.87 16.36 8.28
N MET A 271 25.82 15.81 9.04
CA MET A 271 27.20 15.70 8.61
C MET A 271 27.34 14.78 7.38
N GLY A 272 26.65 13.63 7.36
CA GLY A 272 26.65 12.75 6.18
C GLY A 272 25.95 13.32 4.94
N VAL A 273 24.92 14.17 5.14
CA VAL A 273 24.25 14.87 4.02
C VAL A 273 25.13 16.00 3.46
N SER A 274 25.83 16.75 4.31
CA SER A 274 26.73 17.83 3.89
C SER A 274 28.03 17.32 3.29
N ARG A 275 28.57 16.21 3.81
CA ARG A 275 29.85 15.62 3.39
C ARG A 275 29.64 14.28 2.71
N VAL A 276 29.38 14.37 1.41
CA VAL A 276 29.04 13.21 0.57
C VAL A 276 30.12 12.12 0.61
N LYS A 277 31.41 12.44 0.70
CA LYS A 277 32.51 11.44 0.73
C LYS A 277 32.43 10.48 1.92
N SER A 278 32.08 10.96 3.11
CA SER A 278 32.00 10.14 4.33
C SER A 278 30.60 9.57 4.58
N SER A 279 29.65 9.84 3.68
CA SER A 279 28.24 9.47 3.87
C SER A 279 28.02 7.95 4.01
N SER A 280 28.80 7.12 3.32
CA SER A 280 28.71 5.64 3.44
C SER A 280 29.04 5.15 4.84
N ASP A 281 30.09 5.72 5.45
CA ASP A 281 30.49 5.41 6.83
C ASP A 281 29.45 5.92 7.83
N VAL A 282 28.88 7.12 7.57
CA VAL A 282 27.80 7.69 8.39
C VAL A 282 26.57 6.77 8.39
N VAL A 283 26.18 6.21 7.25
CA VAL A 283 25.08 5.23 7.18
C VAL A 283 25.40 4.02 8.06
N GLY A 284 26.64 3.51 8.01
CA GLY A 284 27.07 2.42 8.86
C GLY A 284 26.99 2.74 10.35
N ALA A 285 27.42 3.95 10.75
CA ALA A 285 27.33 4.43 12.13
C ALA A 285 25.88 4.58 12.59
N VAL A 286 24.99 5.15 11.76
CA VAL A 286 23.55 5.29 12.05
C VAL A 286 22.92 3.91 12.25
N LEU A 287 23.16 2.95 11.35
CA LEU A 287 22.64 1.58 11.48
C LEU A 287 23.13 0.90 12.76
N LYS A 288 24.41 1.09 13.10
CA LYS A 288 25.01 0.54 14.32
C LYS A 288 24.37 1.12 15.58
N GLU A 289 24.21 2.44 15.67
CA GLU A 289 23.58 3.10 16.82
C GLU A 289 22.12 2.70 16.98
N LEU A 290 21.35 2.66 15.88
CA LEU A 290 19.96 2.23 15.92
C LEU A 290 19.83 0.80 16.45
N ARG A 291 20.72 -0.11 16.03
CA ARG A 291 20.74 -1.49 16.50
C ARG A 291 21.10 -1.62 17.98
N LEU A 292 22.02 -0.79 18.49
CA LEU A 292 22.45 -0.80 19.89
C LEU A 292 21.41 -0.22 20.86
N GLN A 293 20.53 0.66 20.36
CA GLN A 293 19.57 1.40 21.17
C GLN A 293 18.12 0.90 21.01
N ALA A 294 17.84 0.12 19.96
CA ALA A 294 16.55 -0.52 19.78
C ALA A 294 16.18 -1.36 21.03
N GLY A 295 14.96 -1.18 21.53
CA GLY A 295 14.45 -1.95 22.68
C GLY A 295 15.06 -1.61 24.05
N GLY A 296 15.91 -0.58 24.16
CA GLY A 296 16.50 -0.17 25.43
C GLY A 296 15.50 0.40 26.45
N THR A 297 15.78 0.23 27.75
CA THR A 297 14.94 0.74 28.86
C THR A 297 14.97 2.26 29.01
N GLU A 298 16.07 2.93 28.64
CA GLU A 298 16.18 4.38 28.62
C GLU A 298 15.97 4.93 27.20
N GLY A 299 14.84 5.60 26.95
CA GLY A 299 14.57 6.24 25.65
C GLY A 299 14.29 5.27 24.50
N GLY A 300 13.92 4.02 24.81
CA GLY A 300 13.64 2.98 23.83
C GLY A 300 12.59 3.39 22.80
N PHE A 301 12.93 3.21 21.53
CA PHE A 301 12.01 3.33 20.41
C PHE A 301 11.82 1.95 19.76
N ARG A 302 10.68 1.79 19.08
CA ARG A 302 10.44 0.60 18.25
C ARG A 302 11.02 0.83 16.87
N LEU A 303 11.74 -0.16 16.35
CA LEU A 303 12.41 -0.07 15.06
C LEU A 303 11.73 -0.96 14.01
N ALA A 304 11.28 -0.37 12.91
CA ALA A 304 10.77 -1.08 11.75
C ALA A 304 11.80 -0.99 10.61
N VAL A 305 12.44 -2.11 10.28
CA VAL A 305 13.37 -2.20 9.16
C VAL A 305 12.61 -2.72 7.94
N ALA A 306 12.36 -1.87 6.96
CA ALA A 306 11.67 -2.20 5.72
C ALA A 306 12.67 -2.21 4.55
N VAL A 307 12.88 -3.36 3.92
CA VAL A 307 13.84 -3.50 2.82
C VAL A 307 13.15 -4.12 1.61
N ASP A 308 13.12 -3.40 0.49
CA ASP A 308 12.67 -3.94 -0.78
C ASP A 308 13.82 -4.51 -1.61
N GLY A 309 13.58 -5.65 -2.25
CA GLY A 309 14.54 -6.35 -3.10
C GLY A 309 15.72 -6.94 -2.33
N VAL A 310 15.46 -7.58 -1.18
CA VAL A 310 16.52 -8.06 -0.27
C VAL A 310 17.46 -9.09 -0.92
N ASN A 311 16.97 -9.81 -1.93
CA ASN A 311 17.80 -10.70 -2.76
C ASN A 311 18.99 -10.00 -3.43
N GLY A 312 18.96 -8.69 -3.60
CA GLY A 312 20.13 -7.92 -4.07
C GLY A 312 21.33 -7.96 -3.13
N LEU A 313 21.15 -8.29 -1.84
CA LEU A 313 22.23 -8.27 -0.86
C LEU A 313 23.16 -9.47 -0.93
N TRP A 314 22.64 -10.64 -1.32
CA TRP A 314 23.40 -11.90 -1.47
C TRP A 314 23.58 -12.34 -2.93
N GLY A 315 22.93 -11.64 -3.87
CA GLY A 315 23.17 -11.85 -5.30
C GLY A 315 24.50 -11.30 -5.80
N ARG A 316 24.75 -11.35 -7.11
CA ARG A 316 25.97 -10.79 -7.73
C ARG A 316 25.80 -9.31 -8.06
N THR A 317 26.88 -8.53 -8.04
CA THR A 317 26.85 -7.10 -8.43
C THR A 317 27.24 -6.91 -9.90
N THR A 318 26.83 -5.79 -10.50
CA THR A 318 27.34 -5.38 -11.83
C THR A 318 28.58 -4.48 -11.74
N LEU A 319 29.02 -4.15 -10.53
CA LEU A 319 30.09 -3.19 -10.29
C LEU A 319 31.45 -3.84 -10.54
N LYS A 320 32.38 -3.04 -11.06
CA LYS A 320 33.74 -3.48 -11.37
C LYS A 320 34.74 -2.54 -10.71
N LYS A 321 35.86 -3.11 -10.27
CA LYS A 321 37.03 -2.37 -9.79
C LYS A 321 37.71 -1.66 -10.96
N GLU A 322 38.70 -0.82 -10.68
CA GLU A 322 39.51 -0.16 -11.72
C GLU A 322 40.19 -1.18 -12.64
N ASP A 323 40.61 -2.32 -12.08
CA ASP A 323 41.19 -3.46 -12.80
C ASP A 323 40.17 -4.29 -13.62
N LYS A 324 38.91 -3.83 -13.70
CA LYS A 324 37.77 -4.50 -14.36
C LYS A 324 37.32 -5.82 -13.71
N SER A 325 37.94 -6.26 -12.62
CA SER A 325 37.47 -7.39 -11.82
C SER A 325 36.10 -7.08 -11.20
N PRO A 326 35.21 -8.08 -11.03
CA PRO A 326 33.93 -7.87 -10.37
C PRO A 326 34.12 -7.51 -8.89
N VAL A 327 33.18 -6.72 -8.35
CA VAL A 327 33.11 -6.39 -6.92
C VAL A 327 32.12 -7.34 -6.25
N ALA A 328 32.52 -7.97 -5.14
CA ALA A 328 31.59 -8.81 -4.38
C ALA A 328 30.63 -7.94 -3.54
N PRO A 329 29.39 -8.39 -3.25
CA PRO A 329 28.45 -7.62 -2.44
C PRO A 329 28.99 -7.30 -1.04
N GLU A 330 29.77 -8.20 -0.45
CA GLU A 330 30.39 -8.02 0.87
C GLU A 330 31.47 -6.91 0.90
N GLU A 331 32.08 -6.64 -0.26
CA GLU A 331 33.04 -5.55 -0.40
C GLU A 331 32.33 -4.18 -0.40
N LEU A 332 31.01 -4.11 -0.59
CA LEU A 332 30.27 -2.85 -0.57
C LEU A 332 29.88 -2.47 0.86
N THR A 333 30.31 -1.28 1.31
CA THR A 333 30.08 -0.80 2.69
C THR A 333 28.59 -0.75 3.05
N LEU A 334 27.73 -0.27 2.14
CA LEU A 334 26.28 -0.19 2.38
C LEU A 334 25.63 -1.57 2.52
N VAL A 335 25.98 -2.51 1.64
CA VAL A 335 25.44 -3.88 1.66
C VAL A 335 25.90 -4.63 2.91
N HIS A 336 27.18 -4.53 3.26
CA HIS A 336 27.73 -5.14 4.47
C HIS A 336 27.03 -4.66 5.75
N ASN A 337 26.84 -3.34 5.88
CA ASN A 337 26.16 -2.79 7.05
C ASN A 337 24.67 -3.14 7.07
N LEU A 338 24.03 -3.27 5.92
CA LEU A 338 22.63 -3.68 5.85
C LEU A 338 22.43 -5.16 6.20
N ARG A 339 23.33 -6.06 5.75
CA ARG A 339 23.30 -7.48 6.16
C ARG A 339 23.30 -7.61 7.69
N LYS A 340 24.13 -6.84 8.38
CA LYS A 340 24.17 -6.79 9.86
C LYS A 340 22.88 -6.28 10.52
N MET A 341 22.10 -5.47 9.82
CA MET A 341 20.81 -4.96 10.31
C MET A 341 19.71 -6.02 10.20
N ILE A 342 19.83 -6.90 9.22
CA ILE A 342 18.87 -7.99 8.97
C ILE A 342 19.05 -9.13 9.98
N ASN A 343 20.25 -9.34 10.51
CA ASN A 343 20.49 -10.31 11.57
C ASN A 343 19.57 -10.10 12.79
N ASN A 344 19.25 -11.18 13.49
CA ASN A 344 18.37 -11.22 14.65
C ASN A 344 19.09 -10.92 15.99
N ASP A 345 20.30 -10.36 15.96
CA ASP A 345 21.16 -10.08 17.12
C ASP A 345 20.64 -8.95 18.04
N TRP A 346 19.47 -8.38 17.75
CA TRP A 346 18.92 -7.21 18.45
C TRP A 346 17.42 -7.39 18.71
N CYS A 347 16.88 -6.62 19.67
CA CYS A 347 15.48 -6.68 20.10
C CYS A 347 14.78 -5.31 19.98
N GLY A 348 13.49 -5.24 20.26
CA GLY A 348 12.75 -3.98 20.21
C GLY A 348 12.24 -3.56 18.83
N GLY A 349 12.26 -4.46 17.83
CA GLY A 349 11.80 -4.14 16.49
C GLY A 349 11.43 -5.34 15.63
N ALA A 350 11.17 -5.07 14.35
CA ALA A 350 10.82 -6.05 13.34
C ALA A 350 11.51 -5.74 12.00
N VAL A 351 11.95 -6.78 11.30
CA VAL A 351 12.49 -6.71 9.94
C VAL A 351 11.43 -7.20 8.97
N ILE A 352 11.08 -6.36 8.00
CA ILE A 352 10.12 -6.63 6.94
C ILE A 352 10.85 -6.50 5.61
N ALA A 353 11.04 -7.64 4.97
CA ALA A 353 11.78 -7.79 3.73
C ALA A 353 10.82 -8.17 2.59
N THR A 354 11.02 -7.64 1.39
CA THR A 354 10.38 -8.13 0.17
C THR A 354 11.41 -8.69 -0.81
N LEU A 355 11.06 -9.79 -1.46
CA LEU A 355 11.80 -10.27 -2.62
C LEU A 355 11.31 -9.56 -3.88
N SER A 356 12.24 -9.23 -4.78
CA SER A 356 11.89 -8.67 -6.07
C SER A 356 12.71 -9.31 -7.18
N GLN A 357 12.00 -9.96 -8.12
CA GLN A 357 12.53 -10.32 -9.44
C GLN A 357 12.75 -9.06 -10.30
N THR A 358 11.95 -8.01 -10.10
CA THR A 358 12.09 -6.80 -10.92
C THR A 358 13.36 -6.08 -10.53
N GLY A 359 14.33 -6.07 -11.44
CA GLY A 359 15.63 -5.44 -11.18
C GLY A 359 16.66 -6.36 -10.53
N SER A 360 16.33 -7.64 -10.29
CA SER A 360 17.29 -8.66 -9.88
C SER A 360 18.36 -8.87 -10.94
N LEU A 361 19.59 -9.12 -10.50
CA LEU A 361 20.73 -9.39 -11.36
C LEU A 361 20.93 -10.89 -11.47
N TYR A 362 21.12 -11.39 -12.70
CA TYR A 362 21.46 -12.80 -12.98
C TYR A 362 20.46 -13.85 -12.47
N ALA A 363 19.21 -13.46 -12.19
CA ALA A 363 18.13 -14.38 -11.83
C ALA A 363 17.15 -14.57 -13.01
N PRO A 364 16.58 -15.78 -13.18
CA PRO A 364 15.64 -16.03 -14.26
C PRO A 364 14.34 -15.23 -14.06
N SER A 365 13.65 -14.93 -15.16
CA SER A 365 12.45 -14.10 -15.13
C SER A 365 11.25 -14.74 -14.43
N SER A 366 11.22 -16.08 -14.40
CA SER A 366 10.18 -16.88 -13.75
C SER A 366 10.42 -17.12 -12.26
N ALA A 367 11.64 -16.89 -11.74
CA ALA A 367 11.93 -17.15 -10.33
C ALA A 367 11.21 -16.14 -9.42
N TYR A 368 10.57 -16.67 -8.39
CA TYR A 368 9.90 -15.87 -7.35
C TYR A 368 9.97 -16.49 -5.96
N LEU A 369 10.46 -17.73 -5.85
CA LEU A 369 10.57 -18.43 -4.58
C LEU A 369 11.76 -17.89 -3.76
N PRO A 370 11.68 -17.90 -2.42
CA PRO A 370 12.76 -17.43 -1.57
C PRO A 370 14.09 -18.12 -1.81
N GLN A 371 14.10 -19.45 -1.87
CA GLN A 371 15.33 -20.23 -2.07
C GLN A 371 16.00 -19.92 -3.43
N GLU A 372 15.20 -19.77 -4.48
CA GLU A 372 15.72 -19.45 -5.82
C GLU A 372 16.31 -18.04 -5.92
N LEU A 373 15.67 -17.05 -5.29
CA LEU A 373 16.09 -15.65 -5.40
C LEU A 373 17.18 -15.27 -4.40
N LEU A 374 17.16 -15.82 -3.18
CA LEU A 374 18.18 -15.56 -2.17
C LEU A 374 19.45 -16.39 -2.39
N GLY A 375 19.33 -17.55 -3.04
CA GLY A 375 20.40 -18.55 -3.09
C GLY A 375 20.63 -19.19 -1.72
N GLU A 376 21.62 -20.08 -1.65
CA GLU A 376 21.97 -20.81 -0.40
C GLU A 376 22.45 -19.84 0.69
N GLU A 377 23.43 -18.99 0.37
CA GLU A 377 24.00 -18.00 1.32
C GLU A 377 22.94 -17.08 1.92
N GLY A 378 22.05 -16.55 1.08
CA GLY A 378 21.00 -15.64 1.52
C GLY A 378 19.90 -16.34 2.31
N PHE A 379 19.56 -17.58 1.95
CA PHE A 379 18.57 -18.37 2.68
C PHE A 379 19.08 -18.74 4.07
N ASP A 380 20.30 -19.26 4.17
CA ASP A 380 20.94 -19.64 5.44
C ASP A 380 21.12 -18.43 6.36
N SER A 381 21.49 -17.27 5.81
CA SER A 381 21.62 -16.03 6.59
C SER A 381 20.28 -15.51 7.11
N MET A 382 19.19 -15.71 6.36
CA MET A 382 17.85 -15.24 6.73
C MET A 382 17.10 -16.19 7.66
N ASP A 383 17.49 -17.46 7.71
CA ASP A 383 16.84 -18.47 8.54
C ASP A 383 17.08 -18.21 10.04
N PRO A 384 16.08 -18.31 10.93
CA PRO A 384 14.63 -18.41 10.67
C PRO A 384 13.96 -17.10 10.29
N PHE A 385 13.01 -17.18 9.35
CA PHE A 385 12.11 -16.09 8.95
C PHE A 385 10.67 -16.59 8.72
N VAL A 386 9.70 -15.68 8.76
CA VAL A 386 8.28 -15.94 8.49
C VAL A 386 7.98 -15.61 7.01
N PRO A 387 7.76 -16.61 6.14
CA PRO A 387 7.42 -16.37 4.74
C PRO A 387 5.95 -15.92 4.61
N VAL A 388 5.73 -14.77 3.99
CA VAL A 388 4.38 -14.23 3.71
C VAL A 388 4.14 -14.21 2.20
N PRO A 389 3.32 -15.12 1.65
CA PRO A 389 3.03 -15.17 0.23
C PRO A 389 2.12 -14.01 -0.20
N VAL A 390 2.50 -13.32 -1.28
CA VAL A 390 1.70 -12.25 -1.90
C VAL A 390 1.14 -12.74 -3.22
N SER A 391 -0.11 -13.18 -3.17
CA SER A 391 -0.89 -13.68 -4.31
C SER A 391 -1.37 -12.55 -5.22
N LEU A 392 -1.85 -12.95 -6.41
CA LEU A 392 -2.59 -12.08 -7.34
C LEU A 392 -3.92 -11.64 -6.72
N TYR A 393 -4.67 -10.77 -7.41
CA TYR A 393 -5.96 -10.33 -6.88
C TYR A 393 -6.96 -11.47 -6.78
N SER A 394 -7.66 -11.52 -5.64
CA SER A 394 -8.91 -12.28 -5.53
C SER A 394 -10.01 -11.65 -6.38
N GLU A 395 -11.12 -12.35 -6.58
CA GLU A 395 -12.27 -11.82 -7.33
C GLU A 395 -12.81 -10.54 -6.70
N LYS A 396 -12.88 -10.50 -5.37
CA LYS A 396 -13.33 -9.32 -4.63
C LYS A 396 -12.35 -8.15 -4.74
N GLU A 397 -11.04 -8.42 -4.63
CA GLU A 397 -10.00 -7.39 -4.80
C GLU A 397 -10.00 -6.82 -6.23
N PHE A 398 -10.15 -7.69 -7.24
CA PHE A 398 -10.25 -7.28 -8.63
C PHE A 398 -11.48 -6.39 -8.86
N GLU A 399 -12.65 -6.84 -8.39
CA GLU A 399 -13.89 -6.08 -8.50
C GLU A 399 -13.76 -4.69 -7.89
N SER A 400 -13.20 -4.63 -6.67
CA SER A 400 -13.02 -3.36 -5.96
C SER A 400 -12.05 -2.44 -6.70
N CYS A 401 -10.97 -2.98 -7.27
CA CYS A 401 -10.02 -2.23 -8.08
C CYS A 401 -10.64 -1.71 -9.38
N TYR A 402 -11.44 -2.52 -10.05
CA TYR A 402 -12.15 -2.13 -11.26
C TYR A 402 -13.17 -1.02 -10.98
N LEU A 403 -13.96 -1.16 -9.91
CA LEU A 403 -14.89 -0.13 -9.46
C LEU A 403 -14.17 1.17 -9.05
N TYR A 404 -12.99 1.07 -8.43
CA TYR A 404 -12.17 2.24 -8.11
C TYR A 404 -11.75 3.00 -9.38
N TYR A 405 -11.30 2.30 -10.43
CA TYR A 405 -10.97 2.94 -11.70
C TYR A 405 -12.18 3.55 -12.41
N LEU A 406 -13.36 2.92 -12.32
CA LEU A 406 -14.60 3.48 -12.85
C LEU A 406 -15.03 4.75 -12.12
N ASP A 407 -14.97 4.77 -10.79
CA ASP A 407 -15.33 5.94 -9.95
C ASP A 407 -14.44 7.16 -10.23
N ARG A 408 -13.17 6.92 -10.60
CA ARG A 408 -12.23 7.97 -11.00
C ARG A 408 -12.29 8.35 -12.48
N HIS A 409 -13.22 7.77 -13.23
CA HIS A 409 -13.30 7.92 -14.67
C HIS A 409 -11.93 7.65 -15.34
N TRP A 410 -11.19 6.66 -14.84
CA TRP A 410 -9.91 6.30 -15.42
C TRP A 410 -10.09 5.51 -16.72
N LEU A 411 -11.12 4.67 -16.76
CA LEU A 411 -11.51 3.87 -17.93
C LEU A 411 -12.40 4.68 -18.87
N GLN A 412 -11.81 5.22 -19.94
CA GLN A 412 -12.52 6.11 -20.86
C GLN A 412 -13.20 5.35 -22.00
N HIS A 413 -12.61 4.22 -22.44
CA HIS A 413 -13.16 3.42 -23.53
C HIS A 413 -14.55 2.84 -23.19
N PRO A 414 -15.60 3.03 -24.02
CA PRO A 414 -16.96 2.57 -23.70
C PRO A 414 -17.09 1.07 -23.46
N HIS A 415 -16.37 0.24 -24.22
CA HIS A 415 -16.42 -1.22 -24.02
C HIS A 415 -15.73 -1.66 -22.71
N SER A 416 -14.83 -0.85 -22.16
CA SER A 416 -14.18 -1.20 -20.88
C SER A 416 -15.14 -1.08 -19.68
N GLN A 417 -16.27 -0.40 -19.86
CA GLN A 417 -17.30 -0.21 -18.84
C GLN A 417 -18.39 -1.30 -18.89
N THR A 418 -18.33 -2.22 -19.86
CA THR A 418 -19.28 -3.33 -19.97
C THR A 418 -18.79 -4.58 -19.24
N GLU A 419 -19.70 -5.48 -18.89
CA GLU A 419 -19.35 -6.78 -18.29
C GLU A 419 -18.49 -7.64 -19.21
N GLU A 420 -18.59 -7.47 -20.52
CA GLU A 420 -17.74 -8.16 -21.50
C GLU A 420 -16.30 -7.64 -21.43
N GLY A 421 -16.10 -6.32 -21.50
CA GLY A 421 -14.76 -5.73 -21.37
C GLY A 421 -14.11 -6.03 -20.02
N LYS A 422 -14.90 -6.10 -18.95
CA LYS A 422 -14.43 -6.55 -17.64
C LYS A 422 -13.92 -8.00 -17.66
N LYS A 423 -14.63 -8.92 -18.31
CA LYS A 423 -14.18 -10.32 -18.46
C LYS A 423 -12.90 -10.41 -19.29
N GLU A 424 -12.78 -9.61 -20.35
CA GLU A 424 -11.55 -9.51 -21.14
C GLU A 424 -10.38 -8.99 -20.30
N LEU A 425 -10.59 -7.95 -19.49
CA LEU A 425 -9.57 -7.44 -18.56
C LEU A 425 -9.12 -8.49 -17.55
N ILE A 426 -10.06 -9.28 -16.99
CA ILE A 426 -9.74 -10.38 -16.08
C ILE A 426 -8.87 -11.42 -16.80
N PHE A 427 -9.24 -11.81 -18.01
CA PHE A 427 -8.53 -12.81 -18.79
C PHE A 427 -7.12 -12.34 -19.19
N LEU A 428 -6.99 -11.14 -19.74
CA LEU A 428 -5.71 -10.59 -20.21
C LEU A 428 -4.75 -10.28 -19.05
N SER A 429 -5.26 -9.77 -17.94
CA SER A 429 -4.43 -9.48 -16.77
C SER A 429 -4.12 -10.71 -15.92
N ASN A 430 -4.92 -11.77 -16.03
CA ASN A 430 -4.96 -12.88 -15.10
C ASN A 430 -5.02 -12.41 -13.63
N ARG A 431 -5.75 -11.32 -13.37
CA ARG A 431 -5.85 -10.64 -12.06
C ARG A 431 -4.50 -10.18 -11.48
N ASN A 432 -3.48 -10.00 -12.31
CA ASN A 432 -2.19 -9.47 -11.89
C ASN A 432 -2.27 -7.94 -11.74
N PRO A 433 -1.99 -7.38 -10.54
CA PRO A 433 -2.11 -5.95 -10.27
C PRO A 433 -1.32 -5.07 -11.25
N SER A 434 -0.06 -5.43 -11.52
CA SER A 434 0.79 -4.63 -12.40
C SER A 434 0.38 -4.74 -13.87
N VAL A 435 -0.19 -5.86 -14.30
CA VAL A 435 -0.65 -6.02 -15.68
C VAL A 435 -1.97 -5.30 -15.88
N LEU A 436 -2.89 -5.43 -14.91
CA LEU A 436 -4.17 -4.72 -14.92
C LEU A 436 -3.96 -3.20 -14.98
N GLU A 437 -3.10 -2.64 -14.13
CA GLU A 437 -2.78 -1.21 -14.16
C GLU A 437 -2.25 -0.75 -15.52
N ARG A 438 -1.39 -1.56 -16.17
CA ARG A 438 -0.87 -1.25 -17.52
C ARG A 438 -1.97 -1.25 -18.55
N LEU A 439 -2.84 -2.26 -18.54
CA LEU A 439 -3.95 -2.37 -19.48
C LEU A 439 -4.90 -1.19 -19.32
N CYS A 440 -5.29 -0.87 -18.09
CA CYS A 440 -6.19 0.23 -17.81
C CYS A 440 -5.57 1.61 -18.06
N ALA A 441 -4.26 1.76 -18.11
CA ALA A 441 -3.61 3.06 -18.33
C ALA A 441 -3.72 3.59 -19.77
N PHE A 442 -4.07 2.75 -20.76
CA PHE A 442 -4.22 3.15 -22.16
C PHE A 442 -5.63 2.93 -22.74
N LEU A 443 -6.60 2.55 -21.90
CA LEU A 443 -8.03 2.42 -22.22
C LEU A 443 -8.78 3.69 -21.85
#